data_AF-A0A3P8DF93-F1
#
_entry.id   AF-A0A3P8DF93-F1
#
_cell.length_a   1.000
_cell.length_b   1.000
_cell.length_c   1.000
_cell.angle_alpha   90.00
_cell.angle_beta   90.00
_cell.angle_gamma   90.00
#
_symmetry.space_group_name_H-M   'P 1'
#
loop_
_entity.id
_entity.type
_entity.pdbx_description
1 polymer ?
#
loop_
_entity_poly.entity_id
_entity_poly.type
_entity_poly.pdbx_seq_one_letter_code
_entity_poly.pdbx_strand_id
1 'polypeptide(L)'
;MDKIKERKYKKEEINNSRTRAEKVQAQAEYAEANKQVKKSIRTDKKKYVEELAKTAEKAAREENMKQLYDTTKKLAGKRDRSKTKKASQSLNFNNSGTDG
;
A
#
# COMPACT_ATOMS: atom_id res chain seq x y z
N MET A 1 11.94 -2.51 -5.79
CA MET A 1 12.08 -1.64 -4.58
C MET A 1 12.46 -0.21 -4.94
N ASP A 2 12.92 0.01 -6.16
CA ASP A 2 13.55 1.26 -6.59
C ASP A 2 12.57 2.44 -6.63
N LYS A 3 11.32 2.19 -7.06
CA LYS A 3 10.24 3.20 -7.02
C LYS A 3 9.93 3.73 -5.62
N ILE A 4 10.12 2.92 -4.58
CA ILE A 4 9.92 3.35 -3.18
C ILE A 4 11.08 4.23 -2.73
N LYS A 5 12.32 3.88 -3.12
CA LYS A 5 13.51 4.68 -2.84
C LYS A 5 13.43 6.03 -3.56
N GLU A 6 13.07 6.02 -4.84
CA GLU A 6 12.89 7.23 -5.65
C GLU A 6 11.83 8.18 -5.06
N ARG A 7 10.67 7.65 -4.65
CA ARG A 7 9.64 8.43 -3.96
C ARG A 7 10.16 9.05 -2.65
N LYS A 8 11.04 8.35 -1.92
CA LYS A 8 11.64 8.88 -0.68
C LYS A 8 12.60 10.02 -0.99
N TYR A 9 13.49 9.84 -1.96
CA TYR A 9 14.43 10.87 -2.41
C TYR A 9 13.71 12.15 -2.84
N LYS A 10 12.69 12.04 -3.71
CA LYS A 10 11.87 13.18 -4.14
C LYS A 10 11.15 13.89 -2.99
N LYS A 11 10.89 13.19 -1.88
CA LYS A 11 10.32 13.80 -0.68
C LYS A 11 11.37 14.60 0.11
N GLU A 12 12.61 14.12 0.14
CA GLU A 12 13.73 14.84 0.74
C GLU A 12 14.04 16.11 -0.05
N GLU A 13 13.96 16.07 -1.38
CA GLU A 13 14.13 17.22 -2.25
C GLU A 13 13.11 18.35 -1.97
N ILE A 14 11.84 18.00 -1.74
CA ILE A 14 10.81 18.96 -1.28
C ILE A 14 11.19 19.61 0.05
N ASN A 15 11.71 18.81 1.00
CA ASN A 15 12.08 19.31 2.32
C ASN A 15 13.30 20.24 2.26
N ASN A 16 14.22 19.98 1.33
CA ASN A 16 15.44 20.75 1.14
C ASN A 16 15.27 21.97 0.22
N SER A 17 14.12 22.11 -0.44
CA SER A 17 13.82 23.22 -1.36
C SER A 17 13.88 24.56 -0.63
N ARG A 18 14.60 25.54 -1.20
CA ARG A 18 14.82 26.86 -0.58
C ARG A 18 13.80 27.89 -1.05
N THR A 19 13.40 27.81 -2.31
CA THR A 19 12.43 28.75 -2.89
C THR A 19 11.06 28.10 -3.08
N ARG A 20 10.02 28.94 -3.13
CA ARG A 20 8.64 28.46 -3.38
C ARG A 20 8.51 27.79 -4.75
N ALA A 21 9.24 28.27 -5.76
CA ALA A 21 9.19 27.73 -7.11
C ALA A 21 9.79 26.31 -7.17
N GLU A 22 10.97 26.10 -6.58
CA GLU A 22 11.60 24.77 -6.44
C GLU A 22 10.67 23.79 -5.72
N LYS A 23 10.06 24.23 -4.62
CA LYS A 23 9.14 23.40 -3.84
C LYS A 23 7.94 22.92 -4.66
N VAL A 24 7.37 23.79 -5.51
CA VAL A 24 6.24 23.44 -6.39
C VAL A 24 6.67 22.42 -7.45
N GLN A 25 7.85 22.58 -8.03
CA GLN A 25 8.39 21.63 -9.01
C GLN A 25 8.65 20.26 -8.38
N ALA A 26 9.39 20.22 -7.26
CA ALA A 26 9.68 18.99 -6.53
C ALA A 26 8.39 18.28 -6.06
N GLN A 27 7.36 19.05 -5.67
CA GLN A 27 6.06 18.51 -5.28
C GLN A 27 5.33 17.85 -6.45
N ALA A 28 5.42 18.40 -7.67
CA ALA A 28 4.86 17.79 -8.87
C ALA A 28 5.54 16.44 -9.17
N GLU A 29 6.87 16.37 -9.08
CA GLU A 29 7.62 15.12 -9.31
C GLU A 29 7.31 14.05 -8.26
N TYR A 30 7.22 14.44 -6.98
CA TYR A 30 6.82 13.53 -5.91
C TYR A 30 5.41 12.99 -6.13
N ALA A 31 4.47 13.83 -6.60
CA ALA A 31 3.10 13.40 -6.86
C ALA A 31 3.06 12.30 -7.93
N GLU A 32 3.87 12.43 -8.99
CA GLU A 32 4.01 11.40 -10.02
C GLU A 32 4.62 10.11 -9.46
N ALA A 33 5.76 10.19 -8.78
CA ALA A 33 6.42 9.02 -8.19
C ALA A 33 5.50 8.29 -7.18
N ASN A 34 4.76 9.05 -6.37
CA ASN A 34 3.79 8.49 -5.44
C ASN A 34 2.61 7.80 -6.15
N LYS A 35 2.11 8.37 -7.26
CA LYS A 35 1.07 7.74 -8.10
C LYS A 35 1.56 6.41 -8.66
N GLN A 36 2.79 6.35 -9.14
CA GLN A 36 3.39 5.12 -9.67
C GLN A 36 3.51 4.02 -8.59
N VAL A 37 3.98 4.37 -7.39
CA VAL A 37 4.06 3.43 -6.25
C VAL A 37 2.67 2.92 -5.85
N LYS A 38 1.67 3.80 -5.76
CA LYS A 38 0.28 3.40 -5.46
C LYS A 38 -0.27 2.45 -6.53
N LYS A 39 0.03 2.71 -7.80
CA LYS A 39 -0.37 1.85 -8.92
C LYS A 39 0.27 0.47 -8.82
N SER A 40 1.58 0.38 -8.54
CA SER A 40 2.25 -0.92 -8.40
C SER A 40 1.68 -1.74 -7.23
N ILE A 41 1.47 -1.11 -6.06
CA ILE A 41 0.86 -1.79 -4.89
C ILE A 41 -0.52 -2.35 -5.23
N ARG A 42 -1.34 -1.59 -5.97
CA ARG A 42 -2.66 -2.05 -6.41
C ARG A 42 -2.55 -3.25 -7.37
N THR A 43 -1.63 -3.20 -8.32
CA THR A 43 -1.38 -4.31 -9.26
C THR A 43 -0.91 -5.56 -8.52
N ASP A 44 0.04 -5.44 -7.60
CA ASP A 44 0.58 -6.57 -6.84
C ASP A 44 -0.50 -7.21 -5.96
N LYS A 45 -1.34 -6.37 -5.32
CA LYS A 45 -2.50 -6.86 -4.56
C LYS A 45 -3.49 -7.60 -5.46
N LYS A 46 -3.77 -7.09 -6.66
CA LYS A 46 -4.67 -7.76 -7.62
C LYS A 46 -4.12 -9.12 -8.03
N LYS A 47 -2.83 -9.19 -8.39
CA LYS A 47 -2.14 -10.45 -8.72
C LYS A 47 -2.23 -11.45 -7.58
N TYR A 48 -1.96 -11.02 -6.34
CA TYR A 48 -2.06 -11.89 -5.18
C TYR A 48 -3.47 -12.49 -4.99
N VAL A 49 -4.52 -11.66 -5.15
CA VAL A 49 -5.91 -12.12 -5.08
C VAL A 49 -6.25 -13.08 -6.23
N GLU A 50 -5.81 -12.78 -7.45
CA GLU A 50 -6.02 -13.65 -8.61
C GLU A 50 -5.35 -15.03 -8.43
N GLU A 51 -4.12 -15.08 -7.93
CA GLU A 51 -3.43 -16.35 -7.66
C GLU A 51 -4.10 -17.17 -6.55
N LEU A 52 -4.59 -16.51 -5.50
CA LEU A 52 -5.39 -17.17 -4.47
C LEU A 52 -6.70 -17.75 -5.05
N ALA A 53 -7.37 -17.01 -5.94
CA ALA A 53 -8.59 -17.47 -6.59
C ALA A 53 -8.35 -18.69 -7.49
N LYS A 54 -7.28 -18.67 -8.29
CA LYS A 54 -6.86 -19.83 -9.11
C LYS A 54 -6.56 -21.06 -8.25
N THR A 55 -5.90 -20.85 -7.10
CA THR A 55 -5.60 -21.94 -6.16
C THR A 55 -6.87 -22.53 -5.57
N ALA A 56 -7.84 -21.68 -5.19
CA ALA A 56 -9.13 -22.13 -4.69
C ALA A 56 -9.91 -22.93 -5.76
N GLU A 57 -9.93 -22.45 -7.01
CA GLU A 57 -10.57 -23.15 -8.12
C GLU A 57 -9.95 -24.53 -8.36
N LYS A 58 -8.61 -24.61 -8.37
CA LYS A 58 -7.90 -25.89 -8.49
C LYS A 58 -8.24 -26.85 -7.35
N ALA A 59 -8.22 -26.37 -6.10
CA ALA A 59 -8.56 -27.18 -4.93
C ALA A 59 -10.01 -27.71 -4.99
N ALA A 60 -10.95 -26.92 -5.51
CA ALA A 60 -12.33 -27.38 -5.72
C ALA A 60 -12.41 -28.51 -6.76
N ARG A 61 -11.67 -28.40 -7.87
CA ARG A 61 -11.62 -29.43 -8.92
C ARG A 61 -10.97 -30.74 -8.43
N GLU A 62 -9.99 -30.64 -7.54
CA GLU A 62 -9.29 -31.78 -6.93
C GLU A 62 -10.00 -32.31 -5.67
N GLU A 63 -11.19 -31.78 -5.35
CA GLU A 63 -11.98 -32.11 -4.14
C GLU A 63 -11.20 -31.93 -2.81
N ASN A 64 -10.16 -31.08 -2.81
CA ASN A 64 -9.37 -30.77 -1.63
C ASN A 64 -10.06 -29.70 -0.77
N MET A 65 -11.08 -30.14 -0.02
CA MET A 65 -11.95 -29.26 0.78
C MET A 65 -11.19 -28.46 1.84
N LYS A 66 -10.12 -29.02 2.43
CA LYS A 66 -9.31 -28.32 3.44
C LYS A 66 -8.61 -27.11 2.82
N GLN A 67 -7.94 -27.28 1.68
CA GLN A 67 -7.27 -26.18 0.99
C GLN A 67 -8.26 -25.15 0.44
N LEU A 68 -9.40 -25.60 -0.08
CA LEU A 68 -10.48 -24.73 -0.53
C LEU A 68 -10.97 -23.81 0.59
N TYR A 69 -11.22 -24.36 1.79
CA TYR A 69 -11.63 -23.58 2.95
C TYR A 69 -10.57 -22.57 3.39
N ASP A 70 -9.30 -22.98 3.50
CA ASP A 70 -8.23 -22.09 3.97
C ASP A 70 -7.96 -20.93 2.99
N THR A 71 -8.01 -21.19 1.68
CA THR A 71 -7.80 -20.17 0.64
C THR A 71 -8.97 -19.19 0.55
N THR A 72 -10.21 -19.68 0.61
CA THR A 72 -11.41 -18.83 0.64
C THR A 72 -11.49 -17.99 1.93
N LYS A 73 -11.07 -18.53 3.07
CA LYS A 73 -10.94 -17.77 4.33
C LYS A 73 -9.92 -16.64 4.21
N LYS A 74 -8.77 -16.87 3.55
CA LYS A 74 -7.77 -15.83 3.25
C LYS A 74 -8.32 -14.75 2.30
N LEU A 75 -9.04 -15.15 1.25
CA LEU A 75 -9.68 -14.24 0.29
C LEU A 75 -10.75 -13.36 0.94
N ALA A 76 -11.56 -13.92 1.83
CA ALA A 76 -12.63 -13.21 2.51
C ALA A 76 -12.12 -12.06 3.40
N GLY A 77 -10.82 -12.05 3.73
CA GLY A 77 -10.17 -10.94 4.44
C GLY A 77 -10.87 -10.56 5.74
N LYS A 78 -11.59 -11.51 6.38
CA LYS A 78 -12.37 -11.24 7.59
C LYS A 78 -11.42 -10.82 8.70
N ARG A 79 -11.34 -9.50 8.90
CA ARG A 79 -10.64 -8.89 10.02
C ARG A 79 -11.45 -9.24 11.26
N ASP A 80 -10.86 -10.03 12.15
CA ASP A 80 -11.43 -10.32 13.46
C ASP A 80 -11.68 -8.99 14.19
N ARG A 81 -12.96 -8.62 14.33
CA ARG A 81 -13.36 -7.34 14.95
C ARG A 81 -13.02 -7.31 16.44
N SER A 82 -12.78 -8.47 17.08
CA SER A 82 -12.48 -8.56 18.51
C SER A 82 -11.12 -7.95 18.91
N LYS A 83 -10.18 -7.80 17.97
CA LYS A 83 -8.82 -7.29 18.23
C LYS A 83 -8.62 -5.79 18.01
N THR A 84 -9.66 -5.05 17.61
CA THR A 84 -9.51 -3.68 17.07
C THR A 84 -9.74 -2.54 18.08
N LYS A 85 -10.07 -2.82 19.35
CA LYS A 85 -10.31 -1.75 20.35
C LYS A 85 -9.06 -1.02 20.86
N LYS A 86 -7.82 -1.49 20.58
CA LYS A 86 -6.59 -0.88 21.13
C LYS A 86 -5.69 -0.12 20.16
N ALA A 87 -6.01 -0.05 18.86
CA ALA A 87 -5.11 0.55 17.86
C ALA A 87 -5.73 1.70 17.04
N SER A 88 -6.92 2.19 17.41
CA SER A 88 -7.47 3.43 16.86
C SER A 88 -6.91 4.69 17.53
N GLN A 89 -5.90 4.57 18.38
CA GLN A 89 -5.07 5.69 18.79
C GLN A 89 -4.16 6.07 17.61
N SER A 90 -4.76 6.83 16.70
CA SER A 90 -4.12 7.74 15.74
C SER A 90 -2.62 7.52 15.49
N LEU A 91 -2.28 6.87 14.36
CA LEU A 91 -1.00 7.15 13.71
C LEU A 91 -1.07 8.57 13.14
N ASN A 92 -0.87 9.55 14.01
CA ASN A 92 -0.60 10.93 13.62
C ASN A 92 0.74 10.94 12.91
N PHE A 93 0.71 10.91 11.58
CA PHE A 93 1.83 11.39 10.80
C PHE A 93 1.91 12.89 11.06
N ASN A 94 2.79 13.29 11.97
CA ASN A 94 3.11 14.68 12.25
C ASN A 94 3.66 15.31 10.96
N ASN A 95 2.80 16.00 10.22
CA ASN A 95 3.21 17.11 9.38
C ASN A 95 3.30 18.34 10.30
N SER A 96 4.40 18.50 11.03
CA SER A 96 4.81 19.84 11.47
C SER A 96 5.30 20.54 10.21
N GLY A 97 4.55 21.49 9.65
CA GLY A 97 4.30 22.76 10.31
C GLY A 97 5.52 23.63 10.02
N THR A 98 5.47 24.28 8.85
CA THR A 98 6.22 25.51 8.59
C THR A 98 5.98 26.49 9.72
N ASP A 99 7.04 27.14 10.21
CA ASP A 99 7.09 28.55 10.63
C ASP A 99 8.51 28.86 11.15
N GLY A 100 9.17 29.87 10.57
CA GLY A 100 10.51 30.36 10.93
C GLY A 100 11.43 30.56 9.74
#